data_AF-A0A6J7NFM8-F1
#
_entry.id   AF-A0A6J7NFM8-F1
#
_cell.length_a   1.000
_cell.length_b   1.000
_cell.length_c   1.000
_cell.angle_alpha   90.00
_cell.angle_beta   90.00
_cell.angle_gamma   90.00
#
_symmetry.space_group_name_H-M   'P 1'
#
loop_
_entity.id
_entity.type
_entity.pdbx_description
1 polymer ?
#
loop_
_entity_poly.entity_id
_entity_poly.type
_entity_poly.pdbx_seq_one_letter_code
_entity_poly.pdbx_strand_id
1 'polypeptide(L)'
;MEPVKVAGSTVTNATLHNQEEIERKGVLIGDTVIIRKAGDVIPEVLGPVLDKRTGSERAFVMPTNCPECGEKLRAITQGDVDIRCPNTQSCPAQLRERIYYIGSRAALDIDVLGLEAAVALLNDQIITDESDLFALTTESLTRSEFFTKKDGSIGKNTDKLLAGLENAKTRPLWRIIVALSIRHVGPTAAQSLANNFGSMEAISKATVAELSEIDGLGETIAQSIVEWFSVDWHRQIITKWQSAGVVMQAQAAADLPQTLANLTFVVTGGLEKFTRDSIAETITAHGGKAAAAVSKKTDYVLVGTDPGSKLAKAQELGVKVIDEARFLELLAGQG
;
A
#
# COMPACT_ATOMS: atom_id res chain seq x y z
N MET A 1 21.63 4.45 -12.91
CA MET A 1 23.05 4.39 -12.49
C MET A 1 23.71 3.22 -13.20
N GLU A 2 25.03 3.24 -13.37
CA GLU A 2 25.74 2.06 -13.89
C GLU A 2 25.46 0.85 -12.97
N PRO A 3 25.14 -0.33 -13.53
CA PRO A 3 24.83 -1.51 -12.73
C PRO A 3 25.99 -1.89 -11.81
N VAL A 4 25.72 -2.10 -10.52
CA VAL A 4 26.74 -2.44 -9.52
C VAL A 4 26.24 -3.47 -8.53
N LYS A 5 27.10 -4.35 -8.03
CA LYS A 5 26.74 -5.34 -7.01
C LYS A 5 26.79 -4.74 -5.61
N VAL A 6 25.70 -4.86 -4.86
CA VAL A 6 25.60 -4.45 -3.45
C VAL A 6 24.91 -5.56 -2.67
N ALA A 7 25.55 -6.07 -1.61
CA ALA A 7 25.03 -7.14 -0.77
C ALA A 7 24.37 -8.28 -1.59
N GLY A 8 25.13 -8.84 -2.54
CA GLY A 8 24.72 -10.02 -3.31
C GLY A 8 23.79 -9.78 -4.51
N SER A 9 23.22 -8.59 -4.71
CA SER A 9 22.39 -8.31 -5.90
C SER A 9 22.89 -7.12 -6.72
N THR A 10 22.58 -7.13 -8.01
CA THR A 10 22.83 -5.99 -8.91
C THR A 10 21.80 -4.90 -8.64
N VAL A 11 22.28 -3.67 -8.45
CA VAL A 11 21.48 -2.46 -8.26
C VAL A 11 21.66 -1.58 -9.50
N THR A 12 20.56 -1.21 -10.14
CA THR A 12 20.52 -0.32 -11.31
C THR A 12 19.87 1.04 -11.01
N ASN A 13 19.17 1.13 -9.87
CA ASN A 13 18.44 2.28 -9.40
C ASN A 13 18.53 2.36 -7.87
N ALA A 14 18.62 3.58 -7.35
CA ALA A 14 18.59 3.86 -5.92
C ALA A 14 17.77 5.14 -5.69
N THR A 15 17.05 5.20 -4.58
CA THR A 15 16.23 6.38 -4.26
C THR A 15 17.11 7.56 -3.86
N LEU A 16 16.65 8.76 -4.24
CA LEU A 16 17.18 10.05 -3.80
C LEU A 16 16.22 10.78 -2.83
N HIS A 17 15.09 10.16 -2.51
CA HIS A 17 13.99 10.72 -1.71
C HIS A 17 13.29 11.92 -2.35
N ASN A 18 13.84 13.13 -2.21
CA ASN A 18 13.23 14.38 -2.69
C ASN A 18 14.30 15.46 -3.00
N GLN A 19 13.88 16.63 -3.47
CA GLN A 19 14.78 17.71 -3.90
C GLN A 19 15.71 18.16 -2.76
N GLU A 20 15.17 18.39 -1.57
CA GLU A 20 15.94 18.84 -0.41
C GLU A 20 17.01 17.81 -0.02
N GLU A 21 16.69 16.52 -0.07
CA GLU A 21 17.66 15.46 0.21
C GLU A 21 18.77 15.37 -0.86
N ILE A 22 18.45 15.62 -2.13
CA ILE A 22 19.46 15.69 -3.21
C ILE A 22 20.44 16.84 -2.93
N GLU A 23 19.91 18.02 -2.61
CA GLU A 23 20.70 19.21 -2.30
C GLU A 23 21.53 19.02 -1.03
N ARG A 24 20.92 18.50 0.04
CA ARG A 24 21.59 18.23 1.33
C ARG A 24 22.73 17.23 1.17
N LYS A 25 22.54 16.18 0.37
CA LYS A 25 23.60 15.20 0.06
C LYS A 25 24.61 15.73 -0.97
N GLY A 26 24.33 16.86 -1.61
CA GLY A 26 25.18 17.49 -2.62
C GLY A 26 25.39 16.63 -3.87
N VAL A 27 24.44 15.76 -4.21
CA VAL A 27 24.54 14.82 -5.33
C VAL A 27 24.22 15.54 -6.65
N LEU A 28 25.08 15.37 -7.64
CA LEU A 28 24.94 15.93 -8.98
C LEU A 28 24.80 14.81 -10.04
N ILE A 29 24.18 15.13 -11.16
CA ILE A 29 24.12 14.22 -12.31
C ILE A 29 25.52 14.13 -12.90
N GLY A 30 26.05 12.90 -12.98
CA GLY A 30 27.42 12.60 -13.40
C GLY A 30 28.34 12.17 -12.25
N ASP A 31 27.92 12.37 -10.99
CA ASP A 31 28.73 11.95 -9.83
C ASP A 31 28.95 10.43 -9.80
N THR A 32 30.15 10.03 -9.37
CA THR A 32 30.33 8.72 -8.73
C THR A 32 29.74 8.80 -7.33
N VAL A 33 28.82 7.89 -6.99
CA VAL A 33 28.09 7.93 -5.71
C VAL A 33 28.36 6.72 -4.83
N ILE A 34 28.25 6.93 -3.52
CA ILE A 34 28.24 5.87 -2.52
C ILE A 34 26.81 5.42 -2.32
N ILE A 35 26.57 4.12 -2.37
CA ILE A 35 25.25 3.52 -2.20
C ILE A 35 25.26 2.49 -1.08
N ARG A 36 24.11 2.32 -0.44
CA ARG A 36 23.86 1.30 0.57
C ARG A 36 22.49 0.67 0.32
N LYS A 37 22.27 -0.55 0.78
CA LYS A 37 20.92 -1.10 0.95
C LYS A 37 20.46 -0.90 2.40
N ALA A 38 19.46 -0.05 2.59
CA ALA A 38 18.81 0.10 3.88
C ALA A 38 18.09 -1.22 4.24
N GLY A 39 18.47 -1.80 5.38
CA GLY A 39 17.95 -3.09 5.85
C GLY A 39 18.13 -4.23 4.85
N ASP A 40 19.21 -4.20 4.06
CA ASP A 40 19.56 -5.17 2.99
C ASP A 40 18.55 -5.28 1.83
N VAL A 41 17.54 -4.40 1.77
CA VAL A 41 16.48 -4.44 0.75
C VAL A 41 16.53 -3.22 -0.18
N ILE A 42 16.42 -2.00 0.36
CA ILE A 42 16.15 -0.80 -0.46
C ILE A 42 17.45 -0.06 -0.77
N PRO A 43 17.89 0.03 -2.04
CA PRO A 43 19.08 0.80 -2.38
C PRO A 43 18.83 2.32 -2.25
N GLU A 44 19.73 3.00 -1.56
CA GLU A 44 19.73 4.45 -1.37
C GLU A 44 21.11 5.05 -1.68
N VAL A 45 21.12 6.28 -2.19
CA VAL A 45 22.35 7.06 -2.37
C VAL A 45 22.70 7.79 -1.07
N LEU A 46 23.92 7.59 -0.57
CA LEU A 46 24.41 8.26 0.64
C LEU A 46 25.05 9.63 0.34
N GLY A 47 25.70 9.76 -0.82
CA GLY A 47 26.36 10.99 -1.25
C GLY A 47 27.38 10.77 -2.36
N PRO A 48 27.99 11.84 -2.89
CA PRO A 48 28.99 11.76 -3.94
C PRO A 48 30.38 11.40 -3.40
N VAL A 49 31.21 10.81 -4.25
CA VAL A 49 32.66 10.69 -4.04
C VAL A 49 33.33 11.94 -4.62
N LEU A 50 33.49 12.97 -3.80
CA LEU A 50 33.91 14.31 -4.25
C LEU A 50 35.23 14.30 -5.04
N ASP A 51 36.20 13.49 -4.64
CA ASP A 51 37.51 13.38 -5.30
C ASP A 51 37.44 12.85 -6.75
N LYS A 52 36.30 12.26 -7.15
CA LYS A 52 36.08 11.76 -8.51
C LYS A 52 35.36 12.74 -9.43
N ARG A 53 35.05 13.95 -8.95
CA ARG A 53 34.43 14.97 -9.79
C ARG A 53 35.40 15.44 -10.86
N THR A 54 34.85 15.59 -12.06
CA THR A 54 35.55 16.06 -13.25
C THR A 54 35.24 17.52 -13.56
N GLY A 55 34.24 18.10 -12.90
CA GLY A 55 33.73 19.45 -13.16
C GLY A 55 32.69 19.52 -14.27
N SER A 56 32.36 18.38 -14.89
CA SER A 56 31.30 18.26 -15.91
C SER A 56 29.92 17.92 -15.32
N GLU A 57 29.86 17.69 -14.01
CA GLU A 57 28.63 17.35 -13.31
C GLU A 57 27.64 18.52 -13.31
N ARG A 58 26.35 18.21 -13.29
CA ARG A 58 25.28 19.22 -13.30
C ARG A 58 24.28 18.99 -12.20
N ALA A 59 23.76 20.07 -11.63
CA ALA A 59 22.70 20.00 -10.64
C ALA A 59 21.44 19.35 -11.22
N PHE A 60 20.81 18.50 -10.40
CA PHE A 60 19.45 18.07 -10.67
C PHE A 60 18.48 19.21 -10.38
N VAL A 61 17.53 19.41 -11.29
CA VAL A 61 16.46 20.39 -11.12
C VAL A 61 15.15 19.62 -11.11
N MET A 62 14.43 19.69 -9.99
CA MET A 62 13.11 19.07 -9.89
C MET A 62 12.19 19.66 -10.97
N PRO A 63 11.45 18.82 -11.72
CA PRO A 63 10.51 19.32 -12.72
C PRO A 63 9.45 20.23 -12.07
N THR A 64 9.08 21.31 -12.76
CA THR A 64 7.98 22.20 -12.34
C THR A 64 6.62 21.72 -12.86
N ASN A 65 6.63 20.88 -13.89
CA ASN A 65 5.46 20.31 -14.54
C ASN A 65 5.55 18.79 -14.50
N CYS A 66 4.40 18.13 -14.32
CA CYS A 66 4.32 16.69 -14.26
C CYS A 66 4.84 16.09 -15.57
N PRO A 67 5.83 15.18 -15.54
CA PRO A 67 6.35 14.56 -16.76
C PRO A 67 5.34 13.65 -17.46
N GLU A 68 4.24 13.29 -16.80
CA GLU A 68 3.23 12.36 -17.30
C GLU A 68 1.99 13.06 -17.87
N CYS A 69 1.61 14.23 -17.34
CA CYS A 69 0.41 14.94 -17.79
C CYS A 69 0.58 16.46 -17.97
N GLY A 70 1.80 17.00 -17.76
CA GLY A 70 2.10 18.42 -17.93
C GLY A 70 1.59 19.37 -16.84
N GLU A 71 0.75 18.90 -15.91
CA GLU A 71 0.15 19.71 -14.84
C GLU A 71 1.22 20.35 -13.93
N LYS A 72 0.99 21.56 -13.44
CA LYS A 72 1.96 22.24 -12.57
C LYS A 72 2.07 21.50 -11.23
N LEU A 73 3.29 21.08 -10.88
CA LEU A 73 3.55 20.40 -9.62
C LEU A 73 3.53 21.40 -8.46
N ARG A 74 3.01 20.94 -7.31
CA ARG A 74 2.97 21.74 -6.08
C ARG A 74 2.97 20.86 -4.83
N ALA A 75 3.37 21.43 -3.70
CA ALA A 75 3.02 20.89 -2.39
C ALA A 75 1.48 20.82 -2.28
N ILE A 76 0.96 19.69 -1.79
CA ILE A 76 -0.50 19.51 -1.66
C ILE A 76 -0.98 20.24 -0.40
N THR A 77 -0.24 20.10 0.69
CA THR A 77 -0.49 20.79 1.95
C THR A 77 0.68 21.72 2.29
N GLN A 78 0.42 22.78 3.06
CA GLN A 78 1.47 23.67 3.55
C GLN A 78 2.48 22.88 4.40
N GLY A 79 3.77 23.01 4.08
CA GLY A 79 4.85 22.29 4.75
C GLY A 79 5.21 20.93 4.14
N ASP A 80 4.47 20.44 3.12
CA ASP A 80 4.91 19.28 2.35
C ASP A 80 6.21 19.61 1.61
N VAL A 81 7.29 18.89 1.92
CA VAL A 81 8.58 18.99 1.20
C VAL A 81 8.44 18.44 -0.23
N ASP A 82 7.68 17.36 -0.40
CA ASP A 82 7.49 16.76 -1.70
C ASP A 82 6.43 17.53 -2.51
N ILE A 83 6.78 17.83 -3.76
CA ILE A 83 5.81 18.29 -4.75
C ILE A 83 5.11 17.10 -5.40
N ARG A 84 3.82 17.26 -5.69
CA ARG A 84 2.98 16.23 -6.30
C ARG A 84 2.16 16.83 -7.43
N CYS A 85 1.68 15.95 -8.31
CA CYS A 85 0.77 16.33 -9.38
C CYS A 85 -0.65 16.53 -8.80
N PRO A 86 -1.25 17.73 -8.91
CA PRO A 86 -2.58 17.98 -8.38
C PRO A 86 -3.70 17.40 -9.26
N ASN A 87 -3.40 16.98 -10.49
CA ASN A 87 -4.35 16.26 -11.35
C ASN A 87 -4.52 14.81 -10.84
N THR A 88 -5.29 14.64 -9.77
CA THR A 88 -5.52 13.33 -9.14
C THR A 88 -6.45 12.45 -9.95
N GLN A 89 -7.34 13.02 -10.77
CA GLN A 89 -8.32 12.22 -11.52
C GLN A 89 -7.68 11.53 -12.74
N SER A 90 -7.08 12.31 -13.64
CA SER A 90 -6.73 11.84 -14.99
C SER A 90 -5.23 11.75 -15.29
N CYS A 91 -4.35 12.08 -14.34
CA CYS A 91 -2.92 11.90 -14.54
C CYS A 91 -2.62 10.42 -14.81
N PRO A 92 -2.02 10.05 -15.96
CA PRO A 92 -1.82 8.64 -16.33
C PRO A 92 -1.04 7.85 -15.30
N ALA A 93 -0.01 8.46 -14.69
CA ALA A 93 0.74 7.83 -13.62
C ALA A 93 -0.10 7.58 -12.38
N GLN A 94 -0.83 8.59 -11.90
CA GLN A 94 -1.64 8.43 -10.69
C GLN A 94 -2.75 7.39 -10.90
N LEU A 95 -3.40 7.41 -12.06
CA LEU A 95 -4.46 6.48 -12.39
C LEU A 95 -3.94 5.03 -12.44
N ARG A 96 -2.81 4.81 -13.14
CA ARG A 96 -2.13 3.51 -13.16
C ARG A 96 -1.78 3.02 -11.75
N GLU A 97 -1.19 3.88 -10.92
CA GLU A 97 -0.80 3.50 -9.56
C GLU A 97 -2.02 3.19 -8.67
N ARG A 98 -3.14 3.90 -8.81
CA ARG A 98 -4.38 3.57 -8.08
C ARG A 98 -4.92 2.20 -8.47
N ILE A 99 -5.02 1.92 -9.77
CA ILE A 99 -5.49 0.61 -10.25
C ILE A 99 -4.56 -0.52 -9.80
N TYR A 100 -3.25 -0.31 -9.91
CA TYR A 100 -2.25 -1.26 -9.40
C TYR A 100 -2.40 -1.48 -7.89
N TYR A 101 -2.55 -0.41 -7.11
CA TYR A 101 -2.67 -0.49 -5.66
C TYR A 101 -3.94 -1.24 -5.22
N ILE A 102 -5.07 -1.07 -5.92
CA ILE A 102 -6.32 -1.81 -5.66
C ILE A 102 -6.08 -3.33 -5.69
N GLY A 103 -5.27 -3.82 -6.64
CA GLY A 103 -4.93 -5.24 -6.75
C GLY A 103 -3.97 -5.76 -5.68
N SER A 104 -3.30 -4.87 -4.94
CA SER A 104 -2.31 -5.25 -3.94
C SER A 104 -2.91 -6.05 -2.77
N ARG A 105 -2.06 -6.82 -2.10
CA ARG A 105 -2.41 -7.59 -0.90
C ARG A 105 -2.96 -6.74 0.23
N ALA A 106 -2.50 -5.49 0.34
CA ALA A 106 -2.93 -4.54 1.36
C ALA A 106 -4.34 -3.98 1.08
N ALA A 107 -4.78 -4.01 -0.18
CA ALA A 107 -6.11 -3.57 -0.59
C ALA A 107 -7.03 -4.78 -0.83
N LEU A 108 -7.36 -5.11 -2.09
CA LEU A 108 -8.36 -6.13 -2.40
C LEU A 108 -7.79 -7.52 -2.69
N ASP A 109 -6.46 -7.64 -2.81
CA ASP A 109 -5.76 -8.90 -3.09
C ASP A 109 -6.36 -9.60 -4.32
N ILE A 110 -6.24 -8.92 -5.47
CA ILE A 110 -6.78 -9.39 -6.75
C ILE A 110 -5.63 -9.99 -7.55
N ASP A 111 -5.69 -11.30 -7.76
CA ASP A 111 -4.76 -12.01 -8.62
C ASP A 111 -4.69 -11.36 -10.01
N VAL A 112 -3.50 -11.38 -10.61
CA VAL A 112 -3.20 -10.83 -11.95
C VAL A 112 -3.22 -9.29 -12.02
N LEU A 113 -3.92 -8.57 -11.14
CA LEU A 113 -3.98 -7.10 -11.14
C LEU A 113 -2.69 -6.46 -10.58
N GLY A 114 -1.58 -6.70 -11.26
CA GLY A 114 -0.28 -6.05 -11.04
C GLY A 114 -0.06 -4.86 -11.98
N LEU A 115 1.14 -4.28 -11.93
CA LEU A 115 1.50 -3.09 -12.72
C LEU A 115 1.27 -3.29 -14.23
N GLU A 116 1.70 -4.43 -14.78
CA GLU A 116 1.53 -4.72 -16.22
C GLU A 116 0.06 -4.83 -16.63
N ALA A 117 -0.77 -5.44 -15.79
CA ALA A 117 -2.21 -5.55 -16.03
C ALA A 117 -2.89 -4.17 -15.95
N ALA A 118 -2.53 -3.34 -14.96
CA ALA A 118 -3.04 -1.98 -14.85
C ALA A 118 -2.68 -1.13 -16.09
N VAL A 119 -1.45 -1.26 -16.58
CA VAL A 119 -0.99 -0.61 -17.81
C VAL A 119 -1.79 -1.10 -19.03
N ALA A 120 -1.96 -2.42 -19.19
CA ALA A 120 -2.71 -2.99 -20.30
C ALA A 120 -4.17 -2.53 -20.31
N LEU A 121 -4.85 -2.58 -19.15
CA LEU A 121 -6.25 -2.14 -19.01
C LEU A 121 -6.47 -0.68 -19.46
N LEU A 122 -5.52 0.20 -19.14
CA LEU A 122 -5.58 1.62 -19.51
C LEU A 122 -5.16 1.88 -20.95
N ASN A 123 -4.02 1.34 -21.39
CA ASN A 123 -3.48 1.58 -22.74
C ASN A 123 -4.41 1.03 -23.83
N ASP A 124 -5.01 -0.13 -23.60
CA ASP A 124 -5.94 -0.77 -24.54
C ASP A 124 -7.37 -0.22 -24.40
N GLN A 125 -7.56 0.79 -23.54
CA GLN A 125 -8.83 1.48 -23.29
C GLN A 125 -9.95 0.48 -22.93
N ILE A 126 -9.61 -0.50 -22.10
CA ILE A 126 -10.58 -1.47 -21.56
C ILE A 126 -11.35 -0.82 -20.42
N ILE A 127 -10.67 -0.02 -19.59
CA ILE A 127 -11.26 0.81 -18.55
C ILE A 127 -10.88 2.28 -18.75
N THR A 128 -11.74 3.18 -18.28
CA THR A 128 -11.41 4.61 -18.21
C THR A 128 -10.74 4.93 -16.88
N ASP A 129 -11.26 4.36 -15.80
CA ASP A 129 -10.74 4.55 -14.44
C ASP A 129 -11.04 3.34 -13.54
N GLU A 130 -10.64 3.42 -12.27
CA GLU A 130 -10.84 2.35 -11.29
C GLU A 130 -12.32 1.97 -11.04
N SER A 131 -13.28 2.83 -11.40
CA SER A 131 -14.70 2.56 -11.21
C SER A 131 -15.24 1.45 -12.12
N ASP A 132 -14.55 1.17 -13.24
CA ASP A 132 -14.95 0.19 -14.25
C ASP A 132 -14.48 -1.24 -13.93
N LEU A 133 -13.57 -1.41 -12.95
CA LEU A 133 -12.91 -2.70 -12.67
C LEU A 133 -13.88 -3.86 -12.44
N PHE A 134 -14.94 -3.63 -11.66
CA PHE A 134 -15.92 -4.68 -11.32
C PHE A 134 -16.99 -4.92 -12.40
N ALA A 135 -16.94 -4.18 -13.50
CA ALA A 135 -17.77 -4.38 -14.69
C ALA A 135 -17.02 -5.08 -15.82
N LEU A 136 -15.75 -5.44 -15.62
CA LEU A 136 -14.93 -6.14 -16.61
C LEU A 136 -15.57 -7.47 -17.01
N THR A 137 -15.59 -7.73 -18.31
CA THR A 137 -16.05 -8.98 -18.91
C THR A 137 -14.94 -9.65 -19.69
N THR A 138 -15.05 -10.95 -19.92
CA THR A 138 -14.15 -11.69 -20.81
C THR A 138 -14.01 -11.00 -22.16
N GLU A 139 -15.13 -10.56 -22.76
CA GLU A 139 -15.15 -9.86 -24.05
C GLU A 139 -14.29 -8.59 -24.02
N SER A 140 -14.45 -7.74 -22.99
CA SER A 140 -13.66 -6.52 -22.84
C SER A 140 -12.15 -6.80 -22.73
N LEU A 141 -11.77 -7.87 -22.02
CA LEU A 141 -10.36 -8.24 -21.80
C LEU A 141 -9.70 -8.80 -23.06
N THR A 142 -10.46 -9.47 -23.94
CA THR A 142 -9.90 -10.00 -25.19
C THR A 142 -9.40 -8.93 -26.18
N ARG A 143 -9.67 -7.65 -25.91
CA ARG A 143 -9.12 -6.51 -26.67
C ARG A 143 -7.62 -6.27 -26.43
N SER A 144 -7.02 -6.91 -25.42
CA SER A 144 -5.61 -6.78 -25.09
C SER A 144 -4.81 -8.05 -25.37
N GLU A 145 -3.60 -7.89 -25.89
CA GLU A 145 -2.63 -8.98 -26.02
C GLU A 145 -2.16 -9.52 -24.65
N PHE A 146 -2.28 -8.72 -23.58
CA PHE A 146 -1.91 -9.16 -22.23
C PHE A 146 -2.85 -10.25 -21.67
N PHE A 147 -4.13 -10.18 -22.04
CA PHE A 147 -5.18 -11.09 -21.57
C PHE A 147 -5.51 -12.21 -22.58
N THR A 148 -4.83 -12.24 -23.73
CA THR A 148 -5.02 -13.25 -24.76
C THR A 148 -3.75 -14.08 -24.97
N LYS A 149 -3.90 -15.26 -25.56
CA LYS A 149 -2.77 -16.01 -26.10
C LYS A 149 -2.41 -15.46 -27.48
N LYS A 150 -1.25 -15.88 -28.01
CA LYS A 150 -0.80 -15.53 -29.36
C LYS A 150 -1.79 -15.90 -30.49
N ASP A 151 -2.69 -16.85 -30.24
CA ASP A 151 -3.74 -17.27 -31.19
C ASP A 151 -5.05 -16.49 -31.04
N GLY A 152 -5.09 -15.47 -30.18
CA GLY A 152 -6.29 -14.67 -29.88
C GLY A 152 -7.28 -15.34 -28.93
N SER A 153 -7.03 -16.57 -28.47
CA SER A 153 -7.87 -17.23 -27.47
C SER A 153 -7.66 -16.66 -26.07
N ILE A 154 -8.64 -16.88 -25.19
CA ILE A 154 -8.62 -16.39 -23.81
C ILE A 154 -7.39 -16.95 -23.07
N GLY A 155 -6.61 -16.05 -22.46
CA GLY A 155 -5.48 -16.39 -21.61
C GLY A 155 -5.93 -16.82 -20.22
N LYS A 156 -5.14 -17.67 -19.54
CA LYS A 156 -5.41 -18.09 -18.16
C LYS A 156 -5.48 -16.90 -17.18
N ASN A 157 -4.81 -15.81 -17.50
CA ASN A 157 -4.81 -14.59 -16.71
C ASN A 157 -6.20 -13.93 -16.66
N THR A 158 -7.00 -14.08 -17.72
CA THR A 158 -8.36 -13.51 -17.81
C THR A 158 -9.28 -14.16 -16.79
N ASP A 159 -9.35 -15.49 -16.79
CA ASP A 159 -10.21 -16.22 -15.85
C ASP A 159 -9.80 -15.96 -14.39
N LYS A 160 -8.49 -15.89 -14.13
CA LYS A 160 -7.94 -15.56 -12.80
C LYS A 160 -8.29 -14.15 -12.36
N LEU A 161 -8.14 -13.15 -13.23
CA LEU A 161 -8.47 -11.77 -12.92
C LEU A 161 -9.97 -11.63 -12.61
N LEU A 162 -10.84 -12.20 -13.44
CA LEU A 162 -12.29 -12.15 -13.24
C LEU A 162 -12.70 -12.85 -11.93
N ALA A 163 -12.13 -14.04 -11.64
CA ALA A 163 -12.36 -14.71 -10.36
C ALA A 163 -11.85 -13.89 -9.17
N GLY A 164 -10.69 -13.23 -9.30
CA GLY A 164 -10.14 -12.34 -8.30
C GLY A 164 -11.02 -11.11 -8.05
N LEU A 165 -11.59 -10.52 -9.10
CA LEU A 165 -12.54 -9.41 -9.00
C LEU A 165 -13.84 -9.83 -8.30
N GLU A 166 -14.39 -11.01 -8.62
CA GLU A 166 -15.57 -11.52 -7.92
C GLU A 166 -15.28 -11.80 -6.44
N ASN A 167 -14.12 -12.36 -6.11
CA ASN A 167 -13.71 -12.54 -4.71
C ASN A 167 -13.55 -11.18 -4.01
N ALA A 168 -12.93 -10.20 -4.68
CA ALA A 168 -12.69 -8.86 -4.16
C ALA A 168 -13.98 -8.13 -3.72
N LYS A 169 -15.11 -8.41 -4.37
CA LYS A 169 -16.42 -7.86 -3.96
C LYS A 169 -16.81 -8.25 -2.53
N THR A 170 -16.34 -9.40 -2.05
CA THR A 170 -16.70 -9.96 -0.73
C THR A 170 -15.76 -9.53 0.40
N ARG A 171 -14.69 -8.79 0.08
CA ARG A 171 -13.69 -8.35 1.06
C ARG A 171 -14.33 -7.46 2.13
N PRO A 172 -13.81 -7.49 3.36
CA PRO A 172 -14.36 -6.68 4.44
C PRO A 172 -14.32 -5.18 4.10
N LEU A 173 -15.28 -4.42 4.61
CA LEU A 173 -15.44 -2.99 4.31
C LEU A 173 -14.14 -2.19 4.45
N TRP A 174 -13.32 -2.48 5.45
CA TRP A 174 -12.05 -1.78 5.64
C TRP A 174 -11.08 -1.96 4.46
N ARG A 175 -11.05 -3.13 3.79
CA ARG A 175 -10.23 -3.33 2.59
C ARG A 175 -10.77 -2.53 1.41
N ILE A 176 -12.09 -2.42 1.30
CA ILE A 176 -12.73 -1.54 0.30
C ILE A 176 -12.32 -0.09 0.54
N ILE A 177 -12.33 0.38 1.79
CA ILE A 177 -11.88 1.74 2.16
C ILE A 177 -10.40 1.95 1.80
N VAL A 178 -9.52 0.99 2.09
CA VAL A 178 -8.10 1.07 1.70
C VAL A 178 -7.96 1.18 0.17
N ALA A 179 -8.74 0.41 -0.60
CA ALA A 179 -8.70 0.42 -2.05
C ALA A 179 -9.06 1.79 -2.67
N LEU A 180 -9.88 2.60 -1.99
CA LEU A 180 -10.23 3.97 -2.42
C LEU A 180 -9.05 4.95 -2.36
N SER A 181 -7.91 4.56 -1.77
CA SER A 181 -6.67 5.35 -1.74
C SER A 181 -6.86 6.76 -1.15
N ILE A 182 -7.70 6.87 -0.11
CA ILE A 182 -7.93 8.13 0.61
C ILE A 182 -6.63 8.53 1.33
N ARG A 183 -6.19 9.79 1.17
CA ARG A 183 -4.94 10.27 1.76
C ARG A 183 -4.93 10.04 3.27
N HIS A 184 -3.82 9.51 3.79
CA HIS A 184 -3.60 9.13 5.19
C HIS A 184 -4.43 7.95 5.71
N VAL A 185 -5.35 7.39 4.94
CA VAL A 185 -6.19 6.27 5.36
C VAL A 185 -5.52 4.96 4.96
N GLY A 186 -4.64 4.46 5.84
CA GLY A 186 -4.09 3.11 5.76
C GLY A 186 -5.01 2.05 6.39
N PRO A 187 -4.59 0.77 6.41
CA PRO A 187 -5.37 -0.34 6.95
C PRO A 187 -5.92 -0.11 8.36
N THR A 188 -5.12 0.45 9.28
CA THR A 188 -5.54 0.72 10.66
C THR A 188 -6.68 1.75 10.71
N ALA A 189 -6.53 2.89 10.01
CA ALA A 189 -7.58 3.92 9.97
C ALA A 189 -8.85 3.38 9.30
N ALA A 190 -8.71 2.62 8.22
CA ALA A 190 -9.83 1.99 7.53
C ALA A 190 -10.60 0.98 8.40
N GLN A 191 -9.90 0.19 9.22
CA GLN A 191 -10.51 -0.72 10.19
C GLN A 191 -11.28 0.04 11.26
N SER A 192 -10.67 1.10 11.82
CA SER A 192 -11.36 1.98 12.77
C SER A 192 -12.62 2.58 12.18
N LEU A 193 -12.59 3.06 10.93
CA LEU A 193 -13.77 3.58 10.23
C LEU A 193 -14.86 2.51 10.07
N ALA A 194 -14.50 1.33 9.56
CA ALA A 194 -15.44 0.24 9.36
C ALA A 194 -16.10 -0.19 10.68
N ASN A 195 -15.34 -0.28 11.77
CA ASN A 195 -15.83 -0.71 13.08
C ASN A 195 -16.74 0.31 13.76
N ASN A 196 -16.45 1.61 13.61
CA ASN A 196 -17.21 2.68 14.29
C ASN A 196 -18.47 3.08 13.51
N PHE A 197 -18.44 3.08 12.18
CA PHE A 197 -19.55 3.56 11.35
C PHE A 197 -20.35 2.44 10.67
N GLY A 198 -19.78 1.25 10.51
CA GLY A 198 -20.48 0.06 9.99
C GLY A 198 -20.86 0.09 8.51
N SER A 199 -20.75 1.21 7.79
CA SER A 199 -21.06 1.27 6.36
C SER A 199 -20.34 2.41 5.64
N MET A 200 -20.11 2.24 4.33
CA MET A 200 -19.57 3.28 3.45
C MET A 200 -20.47 4.53 3.45
N GLU A 201 -21.78 4.34 3.48
CA GLU A 201 -22.75 5.44 3.51
C GLU A 201 -22.61 6.26 4.80
N ALA A 202 -22.54 5.62 5.96
CA ALA A 202 -22.37 6.31 7.24
C ALA A 202 -21.04 7.09 7.28
N ILE A 203 -19.95 6.47 6.80
CA ILE A 203 -18.64 7.13 6.70
C ILE A 203 -18.72 8.36 5.79
N SER A 204 -19.41 8.25 4.64
CA SER A 204 -19.54 9.35 3.68
C SER A 204 -20.28 10.58 4.22
N LYS A 205 -21.10 10.41 5.27
CA LYS A 205 -21.91 11.46 5.92
C LYS A 205 -21.29 11.97 7.22
N ALA A 206 -20.23 11.31 7.71
CA ALA A 206 -19.58 11.67 8.96
C ALA A 206 -18.91 13.05 8.85
N THR A 207 -18.99 13.81 9.93
CA THR A 207 -18.35 15.11 10.06
C THR A 207 -16.90 14.98 10.52
N VAL A 208 -16.10 16.03 10.32
CA VAL A 208 -14.71 16.08 10.81
C VAL A 208 -14.66 15.85 12.33
N ALA A 209 -15.62 16.39 13.08
CA ALA A 209 -15.70 16.23 14.53
C ALA A 209 -15.88 14.75 14.93
N GLU A 210 -16.89 14.08 14.37
CA GLU A 210 -17.16 12.65 14.65
C GLU A 210 -15.98 11.75 14.26
N LEU A 211 -15.35 12.01 13.12
CA LEU A 211 -14.20 11.26 12.64
C LEU A 211 -12.96 11.45 13.54
N SER A 212 -12.76 12.67 14.05
CA SER A 212 -11.58 13.02 14.86
C SER A 212 -11.63 12.43 16.28
N GLU A 213 -12.82 12.09 16.78
CA GLU A 213 -13.00 11.44 18.08
C GLU A 213 -12.55 9.97 18.09
N ILE A 214 -12.40 9.36 16.91
CA ILE A 214 -11.96 7.97 16.79
C ILE A 214 -10.45 7.88 17.04
N ASP A 215 -10.06 6.98 17.94
CA ASP A 215 -8.65 6.73 18.26
C ASP A 215 -7.85 6.38 16.99
N GLY A 216 -6.74 7.11 16.79
CA GLY A 216 -5.83 6.93 15.67
C GLY A 216 -6.19 7.65 14.37
N LEU A 217 -7.31 8.38 14.28
CA LEU A 217 -7.62 9.22 13.11
C LEU A 217 -7.09 10.65 13.29
N GLY A 218 -7.60 11.35 14.30
CA GLY A 218 -7.30 12.77 14.50
C GLY A 218 -7.75 13.67 13.34
N GLU A 219 -7.52 14.98 13.50
CA GLU A 219 -8.11 16.01 12.63
C GLU A 219 -7.63 15.95 11.18
N THR A 220 -6.34 15.68 10.94
CA THR A 220 -5.78 15.63 9.58
C THR A 220 -6.37 14.50 8.74
N ILE A 221 -6.57 13.31 9.34
CA ILE A 221 -7.16 12.16 8.64
C ILE A 221 -8.65 12.41 8.44
N ALA A 222 -9.34 12.92 9.45
CA ALA A 222 -10.76 13.27 9.37
C ALA A 222 -11.04 14.26 8.22
N GLN A 223 -10.25 15.34 8.13
CA GLN A 223 -10.36 16.31 7.04
C GLN A 223 -10.15 15.67 5.67
N SER A 224 -9.13 14.81 5.54
CA SER A 224 -8.82 14.11 4.28
C SER A 224 -9.96 13.20 3.81
N ILE A 225 -10.66 12.56 4.75
CA ILE A 225 -11.83 11.71 4.47
C ILE A 225 -12.98 12.58 3.95
N VAL A 226 -13.35 13.63 4.68
CA VAL A 226 -14.47 14.52 4.30
C VAL A 226 -14.20 15.17 2.93
N GLU A 227 -12.99 15.67 2.71
CA GLU A 227 -12.59 16.23 1.42
C GLU A 227 -12.70 15.21 0.30
N TRP A 228 -12.26 13.97 0.51
CA TRP A 228 -12.35 12.92 -0.50
C TRP A 228 -13.81 12.66 -0.88
N PHE A 229 -14.71 12.50 0.09
CA PHE A 229 -16.14 12.30 -0.18
C PHE A 229 -16.83 13.55 -0.72
N SER A 230 -16.21 14.74 -0.69
CA SER A 230 -16.78 15.95 -1.29
C SER A 230 -16.67 16.01 -2.82
N VAL A 231 -15.83 15.16 -3.42
CA VAL A 231 -15.52 15.17 -4.86
C VAL A 231 -16.43 14.21 -5.63
N ASP A 232 -17.07 14.70 -6.69
CA ASP A 232 -18.11 13.94 -7.40
C ASP A 232 -17.62 12.65 -8.05
N TRP A 233 -16.45 12.66 -8.70
CA TRP A 233 -15.94 11.46 -9.36
C TRP A 233 -15.54 10.35 -8.36
N HIS A 234 -15.14 10.72 -7.14
CA HIS A 234 -14.92 9.76 -6.05
C HIS A 234 -16.23 9.04 -5.65
N ARG A 235 -17.34 9.78 -5.57
CA ARG A 235 -18.68 9.20 -5.29
C ARG A 235 -19.16 8.28 -6.42
N GLN A 236 -18.79 8.58 -7.66
CA GLN A 236 -19.10 7.73 -8.81
C GLN A 236 -18.41 6.36 -8.71
N ILE A 237 -17.17 6.30 -8.22
CA ILE A 237 -16.48 5.02 -7.95
C ILE A 237 -17.32 4.16 -7.02
N ILE A 238 -17.73 4.71 -5.87
CA ILE A 238 -18.52 3.99 -4.87
C ILE A 238 -19.85 3.52 -5.48
N THR A 239 -20.52 4.37 -6.24
CA THR A 239 -21.81 4.06 -6.86
C THR A 239 -21.69 2.88 -7.84
N LYS A 240 -20.67 2.89 -8.70
CA LYS A 240 -20.41 1.80 -9.66
C LYS A 240 -20.00 0.51 -8.96
N TRP A 241 -19.10 0.59 -7.98
CA TRP A 241 -18.67 -0.58 -7.20
C TRP A 241 -19.84 -1.20 -6.43
N GLN A 242 -20.68 -0.38 -5.79
CA GLN A 242 -21.89 -0.86 -5.10
C GLN A 242 -22.86 -1.52 -6.08
N SER A 243 -23.07 -0.92 -7.26
CA SER A 243 -23.93 -1.48 -8.31
C SER A 243 -23.41 -2.80 -8.87
N ALA A 244 -22.08 -2.99 -8.87
CA ALA A 244 -21.41 -4.23 -9.26
C ALA A 244 -21.39 -5.30 -8.15
N GLY A 245 -21.95 -5.00 -6.97
CA GLY A 245 -22.08 -5.93 -5.85
C GLY A 245 -20.93 -5.93 -4.85
N VAL A 246 -20.04 -4.91 -4.89
CA VAL A 246 -19.00 -4.74 -3.87
C VAL A 246 -19.65 -4.45 -2.50
N VAL A 247 -19.16 -5.12 -1.46
CA VAL A 247 -19.61 -4.93 -0.07
C VAL A 247 -19.42 -3.47 0.37
N MET A 248 -20.52 -2.83 0.81
CA MET A 248 -20.53 -1.46 1.35
C MET A 248 -20.90 -1.40 2.83
N GLN A 249 -21.10 -2.55 3.47
CA GLN A 249 -21.39 -2.67 4.89
C GLN A 249 -20.31 -3.49 5.58
N ALA A 250 -19.95 -3.09 6.79
CA ALA A 250 -19.11 -3.92 7.62
C ALA A 250 -19.86 -5.22 7.89
N GLN A 251 -19.19 -6.35 7.65
CA GLN A 251 -19.66 -7.60 8.21
C GLN A 251 -19.53 -7.47 9.73
N ALA A 252 -20.50 -8.01 10.48
CA ALA A 252 -20.31 -8.19 11.91
C ALA A 252 -18.97 -8.91 12.10
N ALA A 253 -18.13 -8.41 13.01
CA ALA A 253 -16.90 -9.10 13.35
C ALA A 253 -17.27 -10.57 13.61
N ALA A 254 -16.63 -11.49 12.89
CA ALA A 254 -16.80 -12.90 13.22
C ALA A 254 -16.50 -13.03 14.72
N ASP A 255 -17.34 -13.74 15.47
CA ASP A 255 -17.12 -14.09 16.88
C ASP A 255 -15.92 -15.06 16.97
N LEU A 256 -14.76 -14.60 16.52
CA LEU A 256 -13.51 -15.27 16.71
C LEU A 256 -13.16 -15.13 18.19
N PRO A 257 -12.68 -16.22 18.81
CA PRO A 257 -12.16 -16.16 20.16
C PRO A 257 -11.17 -14.98 20.29
N GLN A 258 -11.45 -14.05 21.20
CA GLN A 258 -10.59 -12.89 21.46
C GLN A 258 -9.38 -13.30 22.32
N THR A 259 -8.68 -14.36 21.90
CA THR A 259 -7.59 -15.00 22.62
C THR A 259 -6.35 -14.13 22.72
N LEU A 260 -6.24 -13.12 21.86
CA LEU A 260 -5.14 -12.17 21.83
C LEU A 260 -5.47 -10.82 22.47
N ALA A 261 -6.64 -10.70 23.12
CA ALA A 261 -7.07 -9.46 23.75
C ALA A 261 -5.99 -8.85 24.66
N ASN A 262 -5.71 -7.56 24.47
CA ASN A 262 -4.69 -6.78 25.20
C ASN A 262 -3.23 -7.20 24.97
N LEU A 263 -2.96 -8.15 24.07
CA LEU A 263 -1.59 -8.54 23.72
C LEU A 263 -1.07 -7.76 22.52
N THR A 264 0.18 -7.31 22.59
CA THR A 264 0.89 -6.64 21.51
C THR A 264 1.92 -7.57 20.87
N PHE A 265 1.83 -7.74 19.56
CA PHE A 265 2.70 -8.59 18.75
C PHE A 265 3.58 -7.77 17.82
N VAL A 266 4.84 -8.16 17.66
CA VAL A 266 5.72 -7.65 16.59
C VAL A 266 6.17 -8.82 15.74
N VAL A 267 6.01 -8.71 14.42
CA VAL A 267 6.39 -9.77 13.48
C VAL A 267 7.72 -9.46 12.80
N THR A 268 8.60 -10.45 12.69
CA THR A 268 9.88 -10.38 11.99
C THR A 268 10.21 -11.70 11.29
N GLY A 269 10.90 -11.63 10.14
CA GLY A 269 11.15 -12.79 9.29
C GLY A 269 10.01 -13.11 8.33
N GLY A 270 10.22 -14.09 7.47
CA GLY A 270 9.21 -14.67 6.58
C GLY A 270 8.41 -15.76 7.29
N LEU A 271 7.09 -15.68 7.21
CA LEU A 271 6.17 -16.66 7.78
C LEU A 271 5.74 -17.66 6.70
N GLU A 272 5.46 -18.90 7.09
CA GLU A 272 5.11 -19.98 6.15
C GLU A 272 3.65 -19.87 5.70
N LYS A 273 2.71 -19.69 6.64
CA LYS A 273 1.27 -19.63 6.33
C LYS A 273 0.74 -18.21 6.19
N PHE A 274 1.51 -17.22 6.64
CA PHE A 274 1.06 -15.84 6.66
C PHE A 274 1.98 -14.94 5.84
N THR A 275 1.36 -14.00 5.13
CA THR A 275 2.05 -12.80 4.67
C THR A 275 2.12 -11.77 5.80
N ARG A 276 2.99 -10.77 5.65
CA ARG A 276 3.17 -9.67 6.61
C ARG A 276 1.88 -8.88 6.90
N ASP A 277 1.02 -8.75 5.89
CA ASP A 277 -0.25 -8.04 6.03
C ASP A 277 -1.33 -8.96 6.64
N SER A 278 -1.43 -10.21 6.15
CA SER A 278 -2.40 -11.17 6.67
C SER A 278 -2.17 -11.56 8.14
N ILE A 279 -0.92 -11.57 8.61
CA ILE A 279 -0.65 -11.85 10.03
C ILE A 279 -1.13 -10.71 10.93
N ALA A 280 -0.95 -9.45 10.51
CA ALA A 280 -1.42 -8.30 11.26
C ALA A 280 -2.96 -8.31 11.35
N GLU A 281 -3.63 -8.66 10.25
CA GLU A 281 -5.09 -8.85 10.24
C GLU A 281 -5.53 -9.98 11.17
N THR A 282 -4.83 -11.10 11.16
CA THR A 282 -5.13 -12.26 12.03
C THR A 282 -5.00 -11.90 13.50
N ILE A 283 -3.94 -11.13 13.86
CA ILE A 283 -3.72 -10.64 15.23
C ILE A 283 -4.89 -9.74 15.66
N THR A 284 -5.25 -8.75 14.83
CA THR A 284 -6.34 -7.81 15.14
C THR A 284 -7.69 -8.52 15.24
N ALA A 285 -7.96 -9.50 14.37
CA ALA A 285 -9.21 -10.25 14.38
C ALA A 285 -9.45 -11.06 15.67
N HIS A 286 -8.38 -11.44 16.39
CA HIS A 286 -8.44 -12.12 17.69
C HIS A 286 -8.23 -11.15 18.88
N GLY A 287 -8.34 -9.83 18.66
CA GLY A 287 -8.30 -8.80 19.70
C GLY A 287 -6.90 -8.30 20.07
N GLY A 288 -5.85 -8.75 19.37
CA GLY A 288 -4.47 -8.34 19.59
C GLY A 288 -4.10 -7.06 18.85
N LYS A 289 -2.92 -6.51 19.19
CA LYS A 289 -2.34 -5.34 18.53
C LYS A 289 -1.07 -5.71 17.77
N ALA A 290 -1.09 -5.60 16.44
CA ALA A 290 0.12 -5.72 15.63
C ALA A 290 0.91 -4.40 15.63
N ALA A 291 2.16 -4.44 16.09
CA ALA A 291 3.06 -3.28 16.17
C ALA A 291 4.24 -3.39 15.20
N ALA A 292 4.68 -2.25 14.67
CA ALA A 292 5.79 -2.20 13.72
C ALA A 292 7.17 -2.38 14.37
N ALA A 293 7.32 -1.99 15.64
CA ALA A 293 8.60 -1.95 16.35
C ALA A 293 8.51 -2.62 17.73
N VAL A 294 9.61 -3.24 18.15
CA VAL A 294 9.74 -3.86 19.47
C VAL A 294 9.92 -2.78 20.53
N SER A 295 9.12 -2.85 21.58
CA SER A 295 9.18 -1.94 22.74
C SER A 295 9.03 -2.72 24.03
N LYS A 296 9.21 -2.04 25.18
CA LYS A 296 8.92 -2.64 26.50
C LYS A 296 7.44 -3.01 26.70
N LYS A 297 6.54 -2.49 25.86
CA LYS A 297 5.10 -2.80 25.88
C LYS A 297 4.75 -3.96 24.94
N THR A 298 5.72 -4.53 24.23
CA THR A 298 5.49 -5.67 23.34
C THR A 298 5.43 -6.94 24.17
N ASP A 299 4.35 -7.71 24.05
CA ASP A 299 4.19 -8.97 24.77
C ASP A 299 4.91 -10.11 24.05
N TYR A 300 4.78 -10.17 22.72
CA TYR A 300 5.34 -11.22 21.89
C TYR A 300 6.04 -10.69 20.63
N VAL A 301 7.14 -11.34 20.26
CA VAL A 301 7.80 -11.16 18.98
C VAL A 301 7.68 -12.48 18.22
N LEU A 302 6.86 -12.49 17.17
CA LEU A 302 6.67 -13.62 16.28
C LEU A 302 7.79 -13.64 15.25
N VAL A 303 8.56 -14.72 15.26
CA VAL A 303 9.75 -14.91 14.42
C VAL A 303 9.50 -15.99 13.39
N GLY A 304 9.67 -15.63 12.12
CA GLY A 304 9.76 -16.54 10.99
C GLY A 304 11.20 -16.77 10.53
N THR A 305 11.37 -17.25 9.29
CA THR A 305 12.69 -17.44 8.67
C THR A 305 13.40 -16.10 8.46
N ASP A 306 14.72 -16.09 8.60
CA ASP A 306 15.57 -14.89 8.45
C ASP A 306 15.12 -13.70 9.34
N PRO A 307 15.08 -13.86 10.67
CA PRO A 307 14.72 -12.77 11.57
C PRO A 307 15.68 -11.58 11.42
N GLY A 308 15.09 -10.41 11.20
CA GLY A 308 15.85 -9.17 11.10
C GLY A 308 16.31 -8.63 12.46
N SER A 309 16.75 -7.38 12.48
CA SER A 309 17.21 -6.65 13.67
C SER A 309 16.22 -6.60 14.84
N LYS A 310 14.93 -6.90 14.60
CA LYS A 310 13.89 -6.95 15.63
C LYS A 310 14.07 -8.11 16.62
N LEU A 311 14.62 -9.25 16.20
CA LEU A 311 14.90 -10.37 17.12
C LEU A 311 15.96 -9.97 18.16
N ALA A 312 17.05 -9.36 17.71
CA ALA A 312 18.08 -8.85 18.60
C ALA A 312 17.49 -7.84 19.60
N LYS A 313 16.60 -6.94 19.13
CA LYS A 313 15.95 -5.96 20.01
C LYS A 313 14.99 -6.60 21.02
N ALA A 314 14.29 -7.67 20.64
CA ALA A 314 13.43 -8.43 21.53
C ALA A 314 14.22 -9.07 22.67
N GLN A 315 15.36 -9.69 22.34
CA GLN A 315 16.27 -10.30 23.31
C GLN A 315 16.84 -9.26 24.29
N GLU A 316 17.27 -8.10 23.79
CA GLU A 316 17.77 -6.99 24.61
C GLU A 316 16.73 -6.48 25.62
N LEU A 317 15.46 -6.40 25.19
CA LEU A 317 14.36 -5.89 26.02
C LEU A 317 13.68 -6.99 26.86
N GLY A 318 14.10 -8.25 26.74
CA GLY A 318 13.50 -9.38 27.46
C GLY A 318 12.07 -9.72 27.02
N VAL A 319 11.69 -9.37 25.79
CA VAL A 319 10.36 -9.66 25.23
C VAL A 319 10.29 -11.13 24.81
N LYS A 320 9.15 -11.79 25.03
CA LYS A 320 8.96 -13.21 24.68
C LYS A 320 9.01 -13.40 23.16
N VAL A 321 9.82 -14.35 22.72
CA VAL A 321 9.95 -14.72 21.30
C VAL A 321 9.19 -16.02 21.06
N ILE A 322 8.34 -16.05 20.04
CA ILE A 322 7.55 -17.22 19.63
C ILE A 322 7.69 -17.49 18.14
N ASP A 323 7.44 -18.72 17.72
CA ASP A 323 7.34 -19.11 16.32
C ASP A 323 5.88 -19.16 15.85
N GLU A 324 5.69 -19.47 14.57
CA GLU A 324 4.36 -19.54 13.95
C GLU A 324 3.50 -20.67 14.53
N ALA A 325 4.11 -21.79 14.92
CA ALA A 325 3.39 -22.89 15.55
C ALA A 325 2.79 -22.45 16.90
N ARG A 326 3.59 -21.80 17.75
CA ARG A 326 3.11 -21.27 19.02
C ARG A 326 2.09 -20.15 18.84
N PHE A 327 2.21 -19.34 17.79
CA PHE A 327 1.18 -18.35 17.47
C PHE A 327 -0.17 -18.99 17.15
N LEU A 328 -0.19 -20.07 16.36
CA LEU A 328 -1.43 -20.81 16.06
C LEU A 328 -2.06 -21.42 17.32
N GLU A 329 -1.27 -21.89 18.29
CA GLU A 329 -1.77 -22.36 19.59
C GLU A 329 -2.44 -21.23 20.38
N LEU A 330 -1.86 -20.03 20.39
CA LEU A 330 -2.47 -18.86 21.03
C LEU A 330 -3.81 -18.49 20.38
N LEU A 331 -3.90 -18.57 19.04
CA LEU A 331 -5.17 -18.37 18.33
C LEU A 331 -6.22 -19.40 18.74
N ALA A 332 -5.82 -20.66 18.95
CA ALA A 332 -6.70 -21.73 19.43
C ALA A 332 -7.06 -21.63 20.92
N GLY A 333 -6.57 -20.61 21.63
CA GLY A 333 -6.81 -20.41 23.07
C GLY A 333 -5.97 -21.29 23.99
N GLN A 334 -4.90 -21.89 23.46
CA GLN A 334 -3.96 -22.73 24.21
C GLN A 334 -2.83 -21.87 24.78
N GLY A 335 -3.19 -21.07 25.80
CA GLY A 335 -2.29 -20.18 26.53
C GLY A 335 -1.36 -20.90 27.50
#